data_AF-A0A524MV37-F1
#
_entry.id   AF-A0A524MV37-F1
#
_cell.length_a   1.000
_cell.length_b   1.000
_cell.length_c   1.000
_cell.angle_alpha   90.00
_cell.angle_beta   90.00
_cell.angle_gamma   90.00
#
_symmetry.space_group_name_H-M   'P 1'
#
loop_
_entity.id
_entity.type
_entity.pdbx_description
1 polymer ?
#
loop_
_entity_poly.entity_id
_entity_poly.type
_entity_poly.pdbx_seq_one_letter_code
_entity_poly.pdbx_strand_id
1 'polypeptide(L)'
;LDQGRHAEAEAIYRADLGLDDTLPRAVQHPRNVWSLHGLDECLGARGETVERPHVRALLDQALARSEVAVRSSCYCRSADGR
;
A
#
# COMPACT_ATOMS: atom_id res chain seq x y z
N LEU A 1 20.10 -2.60 3.46
CA LEU A 1 18.87 -2.60 2.64
C LEU A 1 17.83 -1.86 3.48
N ASP A 2 17.25 -0.71 3.15
CA ASP A 2 17.29 0.02 1.90
C ASP A 2 16.48 1.32 2.06
N GLN A 3 16.96 2.29 2.88
CA GLN A 3 16.20 3.53 3.12
C GLN A 3 15.89 4.32 1.83
N GLY A 4 16.69 4.12 0.77
CA GLY A 4 16.45 4.71 -0.55
C GLY A 4 15.23 4.14 -1.28
N ARG A 5 15.07 2.81 -1.31
CA ARG A 5 13.93 2.16 -1.99
C ARG A 5 12.58 2.44 -1.34
N HIS A 6 12.55 2.77 -0.05
CA HIS A 6 11.29 3.13 0.63
C HIS A 6 10.74 4.47 0.12
N ALA A 7 11.59 5.46 -0.16
CA ALA A 7 11.13 6.75 -0.68
C ALA A 7 10.61 6.66 -2.13
N GLU A 8 11.31 5.91 -2.99
CA GLU A 8 10.86 5.66 -4.35
C GLU A 8 9.55 4.85 -4.38
N ALA A 9 9.43 3.84 -3.52
CA ALA A 9 8.20 3.06 -3.38
C ALA A 9 7.05 3.90 -2.82
N GLU A 10 7.31 4.76 -1.83
CA GLU A 10 6.32 5.69 -1.28
C GLU A 10 5.72 6.58 -2.38
N ALA A 11 6.55 7.17 -3.25
CA ALA A 11 6.07 7.97 -4.38
C ALA A 11 5.16 7.18 -5.32
N ILE A 12 5.53 5.94 -5.65
CA ILE A 12 4.72 5.06 -6.51
C ILE A 12 3.37 4.75 -5.85
N TYR A 13 3.35 4.42 -4.56
CA TYR A 13 2.11 4.14 -3.84
C TYR A 13 1.22 5.38 -3.73
N ARG A 14 1.78 6.56 -3.49
CA ARG A 14 1.01 7.82 -3.44
C ARG A 14 0.40 8.15 -4.80
N ALA A 15 1.16 8.00 -5.87
CA ALA A 15 0.67 8.21 -7.24
C ALA A 15 -0.47 7.24 -7.58
N ASP A 16 -0.30 5.94 -7.27
CA ASP A 16 -1.35 4.94 -7.50
C ASP A 16 -2.60 5.25 -6.68
N LEU A 17 -2.46 5.70 -5.43
CA LEU A 17 -3.62 6.06 -4.59
C LEU A 17 -4.27 7.40 -4.99
N GLY A 18 -3.67 8.15 -5.92
CA GLY A 18 -4.13 9.51 -6.26
C GLY A 18 -3.93 10.52 -5.13
N LEU A 19 -2.96 10.26 -4.24
CA LEU A 19 -2.49 11.21 -3.21
C LEU A 19 -1.45 12.20 -3.77
N ASP A 20 -1.08 12.01 -5.03
CA ASP A 20 -0.20 12.86 -5.80
C ASP A 20 -0.76 13.02 -7.23
N ASP A 21 -0.47 14.16 -7.86
CA ASP A 21 -0.98 14.53 -9.19
C ASP A 21 -0.08 14.03 -10.33
N THR A 22 0.87 13.15 -10.03
CA THR A 22 1.81 12.55 -11.01
C THR A 22 1.12 11.65 -12.02
N LEU A 23 -0.01 11.03 -11.67
CA LEU A 23 -0.77 10.15 -12.54
C LEU A 23 -2.13 10.76 -12.92
N PRO A 24 -2.59 10.61 -14.19
CA PRO A 24 -3.96 10.97 -14.57
C PRO A 24 -5.00 10.26 -13.71
N ARG A 25 -6.08 10.95 -13.33
CA ARG A 25 -7.16 10.37 -12.49
C ARG A 25 -7.70 9.02 -12.97
N ALA A 26 -7.67 8.76 -14.26
CA ALA A 26 -8.16 7.51 -14.86
C ALA A 26 -7.34 6.27 -14.47
N VAL A 27 -6.07 6.45 -14.05
CA VAL A 27 -5.17 5.35 -13.64
C VAL A 27 -4.87 5.36 -12.15
N GLN A 28 -5.56 6.22 -11.38
CA GLN A 28 -5.49 6.23 -9.92
C GLN A 28 -6.45 5.18 -9.35
N HIS A 29 -6.00 4.43 -8.36
CA HIS A 29 -6.71 3.38 -7.64
C HIS A 29 -6.77 3.70 -6.13
N PRO A 30 -7.62 4.65 -5.68
CA PRO A 30 -7.61 5.17 -4.30
C PRO A 30 -7.88 4.15 -3.18
N ARG A 31 -8.30 2.92 -3.52
CA ARG A 31 -8.59 1.84 -2.57
C ARG A 31 -7.79 0.57 -2.86
N ASN A 32 -6.67 0.69 -3.59
CA ASN A 32 -5.78 -0.42 -3.85
C ASN A 32 -5.13 -0.87 -2.54
N VAL A 33 -5.48 -2.07 -2.09
CA VAL A 33 -4.98 -2.67 -0.84
C VAL A 33 -3.45 -2.76 -0.84
N TRP A 34 -2.84 -3.09 -1.98
CA TRP A 34 -1.38 -3.21 -2.10
C TRP A 34 -0.68 -1.88 -1.86
N SER A 35 -1.17 -0.83 -2.51
CA SER A 35 -0.58 0.51 -2.41
C SER A 35 -0.82 1.12 -1.02
N LEU A 36 -2.00 0.89 -0.41
CA LEU A 36 -2.28 1.30 0.96
C LEU A 36 -1.34 0.60 1.97
N HIS A 37 -1.12 -0.70 1.81
CA HIS A 37 -0.20 -1.46 2.67
C HIS A 37 1.25 -0.98 2.51
N GLY A 38 1.71 -0.84 1.27
CA GLY A 38 3.07 -0.37 0.99
C GLY A 38 3.32 1.04 1.52
N LEU A 39 2.32 1.93 1.42
CA LEU A 39 2.37 3.26 2.00
C LEU A 39 2.45 3.21 3.54
N ASP A 40 1.61 2.42 4.24
CA ASP A 40 1.69 2.28 5.71
C ASP A 40 3.07 1.79 6.19
N GLU A 41 3.69 0.85 5.46
CA GLU A 41 5.04 0.38 5.78
C GLU A 41 6.10 1.48 5.59
N CYS A 42 6.03 2.26 4.51
CA CYS A 42 6.95 3.37 4.26
C CYS A 42 6.80 4.47 5.32
N LEU A 43 5.55 4.84 5.63
CA LEU A 43 5.22 5.79 6.70
C LEU A 43 5.73 5.31 8.06
N GLY A 44 5.58 4.02 8.36
CA GLY A 44 6.13 3.41 9.57
C GLY A 44 7.66 3.42 9.62
N ALA A 45 8.33 3.17 8.50
CA ALA A 45 9.79 3.15 8.41
C ALA A 45 10.42 4.53 8.63
N ARG A 46 9.77 5.62 8.17
CA ARG A 46 10.23 7.00 8.41
C ARG A 46 9.75 7.61 9.74
N GLY A 47 8.97 6.87 10.53
CA GLY A 47 8.44 7.34 11.81
C GLY A 47 7.28 8.34 11.69
N GLU A 48 6.56 8.35 10.56
CA GLU A 48 5.37 9.18 10.40
C GLU A 48 4.24 8.69 11.31
N THR A 49 3.67 9.61 12.10
CA THR A 49 2.64 9.29 13.08
C THR A 49 1.34 10.05 12.85
N VAL A 50 1.34 11.10 12.01
CA VAL A 50 0.15 11.89 11.71
C VAL A 50 -0.61 11.29 10.55
N GLU A 51 0.07 11.04 9.43
CA GLU A 51 -0.57 10.51 8.21
C GLU A 51 -0.87 9.01 8.33
N ARG A 52 0.06 8.26 8.92
CA ARG A 52 -0.01 6.81 9.05
C ARG A 52 -1.35 6.25 9.57
N PRO A 53 -1.94 6.74 10.68
CA PRO A 53 -3.23 6.22 11.16
C PRO A 53 -4.37 6.42 10.16
N HIS A 54 -4.34 7.46 9.33
CA HIS A 54 -5.33 7.69 8.28
C HIS A 54 -5.20 6.67 7.16
N VAL A 55 -3.97 6.42 6.70
CA VAL A 55 -3.67 5.39 5.68
C VAL A 55 -4.04 4.00 6.20
N ARG A 56 -3.75 3.71 7.48
CA ARG A 56 -4.14 2.46 8.13
C ARG A 56 -5.66 2.27 8.17
N ALA A 57 -6.42 3.30 8.52
CA ALA A 57 -7.87 3.23 8.52
C ALA A 57 -8.44 2.98 7.11
N LEU A 58 -7.87 3.60 6.08
CA LEU A 58 -8.25 3.35 4.68
C LEU A 58 -7.91 1.91 4.24
N LEU A 59 -6.75 1.40 4.67
CA LEU A 59 -6.35 0.02 4.44
C LEU A 59 -7.33 -0.95 5.09
N ASP A 60 -7.69 -0.74 6.35
CA ASP A 60 -8.64 -1.58 7.08
C ASP A 60 -10.02 -1.56 6.41
N GLN A 61 -10.46 -0.41 5.91
CA GLN A 61 -11.71 -0.30 5.14
C GLN A 61 -11.63 -1.02 3.78
N ALA A 62 -10.50 -0.95 3.09
CA ALA A 62 -10.30 -1.63 1.81
C ALA A 62 -10.26 -3.16 2.01
N LEU A 63 -9.54 -3.63 3.05
CA LEU A 63 -9.49 -5.02 3.46
C LEU A 63 -10.85 -5.56 3.90
N ALA A 64 -11.62 -4.79 4.66
CA ALA A 64 -12.97 -5.18 5.09
C ALA A 64 -13.94 -5.35 3.91
N ARG A 65 -13.66 -4.70 2.77
CA ARG A 65 -14.46 -4.80 1.54
C ARG A 65 -13.95 -5.87 0.59
N SER A 66 -12.70 -6.30 0.74
CA SER A 66 -12.12 -7.42 -0.01
C SER A 66 -12.44 -8.72 0.73
N GLU A 67 -13.40 -9.51 0.24
CA GLU A 67 -13.74 -10.86 0.76
C GLU A 67 -12.56 -11.86 0.75
N VAL A 68 -11.38 -11.46 0.28
CA VAL A 68 -10.16 -12.24 0.29
C VAL A 68 -9.19 -11.62 1.27
N ALA A 69 -8.93 -12.30 2.38
CA ALA A 69 -7.82 -11.97 3.27
C ALA A 69 -6.51 -12.08 2.47
N VAL A 70 -5.98 -10.94 2.02
CA VAL A 70 -4.70 -10.86 1.34
C VAL A 70 -3.60 -11.20 2.35
N ARG A 71 -3.15 -12.45 2.35
CA ARG A 71 -2.13 -12.94 3.29
C ARG A 71 -0.69 -12.78 2.78
N SER A 72 -0.46 -12.37 1.53
CA SER A 72 0.89 -12.16 0.97
C SER A 72 0.86 -11.52 -0.42
N SER A 73 1.86 -10.66 -0.74
CA SER A 73 2.06 -9.98 -2.04
C SER A 73 2.67 -10.84 -3.13
N CYS A 74 3.22 -11.97 -2.74
CA CYS A 74 3.92 -12.85 -3.65
C CYS A 74 3.03 -14.04 -4.00
N TYR A 75 2.61 -14.12 -5.26
CA TYR A 75 1.98 -15.31 -5.87
C TYR A 75 2.83 -16.59 -5.70
N CYS A 76 4.13 -16.45 -5.41
CA CYS A 76 5.07 -17.54 -5.24
C CYS A 76 4.96 -18.29 -3.90
N ARG A 77 4.15 -17.81 -2.94
CA ARG A 77 4.01 -18.42 -1.59
C ARG A 77 2.71 -19.21 -1.46
N SER A 78 2.36 -19.97 -2.47
CA SER A 78 1.27 -20.94 -2.44
C SER A 78 1.71 -22.21 -3.16
N ALA A 79 2.83 -22.77 -2.70
CA ALA A 79 3.22 -24.14 -3.00
C ALA A 79 3.44 -24.86 -1.67
N ASP A 80 2.35 -25.11 -0.95
CA ASP A 80 2.27 -26.26 -0.07
C ASP A 80 0.94 -26.97 -0.37
N GLY A 81 1.05 -28.08 -1.07
CA GLY A 81 -0.06 -28.82 -1.63
C GLY A 81 0.35 -30.27 -1.79
N ARG A 82 0.44 -30.97 -0.65
CA ARG A 82 0.57 -32.42 -0.45
C ARG A 82 1.85 -33.11 -0.93
#